data_AF-A0AB38HCM6-F1
#
_entry.id   AF-A0AB38HCM6-F1
#
_cell.length_a   1.000
_cell.length_b   1.000
_cell.length_c   1.000
_cell.angle_alpha   90.00
_cell.angle_beta   90.00
_cell.angle_gamma   90.00
#
_symmetry.space_group_name_H-M   'P 1'
#
loop_
_entity.id
_entity.type
_entity.pdbx_description
1 polymer ?
#
loop_
_entity_poly.entity_id
_entity_poly.type
_entity_poly.pdbx_seq_one_letter_code
_entity_poly.pdbx_strand_id
1 'polypeptide(L)'
;MKRFVLLSLSFSLAGCLMMRPYPPQPEPYWYKEGATARDASTKLAKCKYDVGMNKVDPSGEISLIHSCMIADGFRWQVYPEDKKAWQEKVDALQKQGYQLY
;
A
#
# COMPACT_ATOMS: atom_id res chain seq x y z
N MET A 1 12.08 47.70 -22.82
CA MET A 1 12.95 46.69 -22.16
C MET A 1 12.58 46.39 -20.69
N LYS A 2 12.20 47.37 -19.85
CA LYS A 2 11.78 47.12 -18.44
C LYS A 2 10.54 46.21 -18.26
N ARG A 3 9.59 46.20 -19.20
CA ARG A 3 8.36 45.39 -19.11
C ARG A 3 8.58 43.90 -19.39
N PHE A 4 9.62 43.53 -20.14
CA PHE A 4 9.92 42.12 -20.43
C PHE A 4 10.60 41.40 -19.26
N VAL A 5 11.32 42.14 -18.41
CA VAL A 5 12.00 41.59 -17.21
C VAL A 5 11.02 41.19 -16.11
N LEU A 6 9.85 41.86 -16.03
CA LEU A 6 8.81 41.53 -15.04
C LEU A 6 7.98 40.29 -15.43
N LEU A 7 7.93 39.95 -16.72
CA LEU A 7 7.22 38.77 -17.23
C LEU A 7 8.04 37.47 -17.09
N SER A 8 9.38 37.54 -17.10
CA SER A 8 10.21 36.35 -16.90
C SER A 8 10.29 35.91 -15.44
N LEU A 9 10.15 36.84 -14.49
CA LEU A 9 10.27 36.54 -13.05
C LEU A 9 9.07 35.75 -12.48
N SER A 10 7.93 35.76 -13.16
CA SER A 10 6.70 35.08 -12.72
C SER A 10 6.60 33.63 -13.18
N PHE A 11 7.37 33.21 -14.20
CA PHE A 11 7.31 31.84 -14.73
C PHE A 11 7.99 30.80 -13.84
N SER A 12 9.01 31.21 -13.06
CA SER A 12 9.80 30.28 -12.23
C SER A 12 9.10 29.81 -10.96
N LEU A 13 8.02 30.48 -10.52
CA LEU A 13 7.29 30.12 -9.29
C LEU A 13 6.21 29.04 -9.50
N ALA A 14 5.85 28.70 -10.73
CA ALA A 14 4.83 27.69 -11.01
C ALA A 14 5.36 26.23 -10.89
N GLY A 15 6.68 26.02 -10.92
CA GLY A 15 7.28 24.68 -10.90
C GLY A 15 7.01 23.88 -9.63
N CYS A 16 6.91 24.53 -8.47
CA CYS A 16 6.67 23.84 -7.20
C CYS A 16 5.23 23.35 -7.01
N LEU A 17 4.25 23.91 -7.74
CA LEU A 17 2.83 23.50 -7.61
C LEU A 17 2.55 22.16 -8.31
N MET A 18 3.43 21.72 -9.22
CA MET A 18 3.26 20.48 -9.98
C MET A 18 3.94 19.28 -9.33
N MET A 19 4.65 19.45 -8.21
CA MET A 19 5.24 18.33 -7.47
C MET A 19 4.23 17.73 -6.49
N ARG A 20 4.04 16.41 -6.54
CA ARG A 20 3.24 15.68 -5.54
C ARG A 20 3.98 14.41 -5.09
N PRO A 21 3.81 14.00 -3.82
CA PRO A 21 4.35 12.71 -3.40
C PRO A 21 3.64 11.58 -4.13
N TYR A 22 4.33 10.46 -4.33
CA TYR A 22 3.68 9.23 -4.78
C TYR A 22 2.51 8.86 -3.85
N PRO A 23 1.37 8.40 -4.41
CA PRO A 23 0.35 7.79 -3.58
C PRO A 23 0.93 6.58 -2.84
N PRO A 24 0.51 6.32 -1.59
CA PRO A 24 1.03 5.20 -0.81
C PRO A 24 0.80 3.89 -1.57
N GLN A 25 1.85 3.08 -1.69
CA GLN A 25 1.74 1.77 -2.34
C GLN A 25 0.80 0.88 -1.54
N PRO A 26 0.01 0.02 -2.20
CA PRO A 26 -0.83 -0.93 -1.51
C PRO A 26 0.04 -1.90 -0.72
N GLU A 27 -0.30 -2.08 0.56
CA GLU A 27 0.40 -3.01 1.44
C GLU A 27 -0.19 -4.42 1.31
N PRO A 28 0.63 -5.48 1.49
CA PRO A 28 0.12 -6.83 1.50
C PRO A 28 -0.81 -7.05 2.70
N TYR A 29 -1.83 -7.89 2.51
CA TYR A 29 -2.73 -8.31 3.57
C TYR A 29 -3.13 -9.77 3.40
N TRP A 30 -3.72 -10.35 4.45
CA TRP A 30 -4.25 -11.70 4.41
C TRP A 30 -5.54 -11.74 3.60
N TYR A 31 -5.49 -12.44 2.47
CA TYR A 31 -6.64 -12.59 1.58
C TYR A 31 -6.95 -14.07 1.32
N LYS A 32 -8.23 -14.37 1.15
CA LYS A 32 -8.77 -15.64 0.65
C LYS A 32 -10.00 -15.34 -0.18
N GLU A 33 -10.15 -15.99 -1.33
CA GLU A 33 -11.32 -15.81 -2.19
C GLU A 33 -12.62 -16.09 -1.42
N GLY A 34 -13.58 -15.19 -1.51
CA GLY A 34 -14.86 -15.26 -0.80
C GLY A 34 -14.81 -14.93 0.70
N ALA A 35 -13.63 -14.66 1.27
CA ALA A 35 -13.48 -14.23 2.66
C ALA A 35 -13.51 -12.70 2.77
N THR A 36 -14.17 -12.19 3.80
CA THR A 36 -14.14 -10.77 4.11
C THR A 36 -12.86 -10.40 4.86
N ALA A 37 -12.52 -9.10 4.91
CA ALA A 37 -11.43 -8.61 5.76
C ALA A 37 -11.63 -8.97 7.25
N ARG A 38 -12.89 -9.06 7.69
CA ARG A 38 -13.25 -9.49 9.05
C ARG A 38 -12.93 -10.96 9.27
N ASP A 39 -13.14 -11.82 8.28
CA ASP A 39 -12.80 -13.24 8.37
C ASP A 39 -11.28 -13.43 8.46
N ALA A 40 -10.53 -12.70 7.64
CA ALA A 40 -9.06 -12.69 7.71
C ALA A 40 -8.55 -12.24 9.09
N SER A 41 -9.11 -11.15 9.63
CA SER A 41 -8.76 -10.63 10.96
C SER A 41 -9.09 -11.64 12.07
N THR A 42 -10.27 -12.24 12.02
CA THR A 42 -10.71 -13.27 12.97
C THR A 42 -9.79 -14.48 12.93
N LYS A 43 -9.44 -14.95 11.72
CA LYS A 43 -8.53 -16.09 11.56
C LYS A 43 -7.12 -15.78 12.06
N LEU A 44 -6.60 -14.58 11.76
CA LEU A 44 -5.29 -14.16 12.24
C LEU A 44 -5.23 -14.10 13.77
N ALA A 45 -6.28 -13.56 14.41
CA ALA A 45 -6.39 -13.53 15.87
C ALA A 45 -6.40 -14.95 16.45
N LYS A 46 -7.14 -15.88 15.82
CA LYS A 46 -7.13 -17.29 16.22
C LYS A 46 -5.73 -17.91 16.08
N CYS A 47 -5.05 -17.72 14.96
CA CYS A 47 -3.70 -18.24 14.75
C CYS A 47 -2.71 -17.71 15.80
N LYS A 48 -2.77 -16.41 16.14
CA LYS A 48 -1.95 -15.83 17.21
C LYS A 48 -2.23 -16.48 18.57
N TYR A 49 -3.51 -16.68 18.90
CA TYR A 49 -3.90 -17.33 20.14
C TYR A 49 -3.39 -18.78 20.20
N ASP A 50 -3.68 -19.58 19.18
CA ASP A 50 -3.33 -21.00 19.13
C ASP A 50 -1.80 -21.20 19.19
N VAL A 51 -1.03 -20.39 18.47
CA VAL A 51 0.44 -20.44 18.50
C VAL A 51 0.98 -20.01 19.86
N GLY A 52 0.48 -18.90 20.42
CA GLY A 52 0.91 -18.41 21.73
C GLY A 52 0.61 -19.39 22.87
N MET A 53 -0.52 -20.10 22.81
CA MET A 53 -0.89 -21.12 23.79
C MET A 53 0.05 -22.34 23.79
N ASN A 54 0.72 -22.61 22.66
CA ASN A 54 1.67 -23.71 22.53
C ASN A 54 3.08 -23.39 23.07
N LYS A 55 3.30 -22.20 23.66
CA LYS A 55 4.58 -21.78 24.27
C LYS A 55 5.78 -21.92 23.32
N VAL A 56 5.55 -21.61 22.05
CA VAL A 56 6.59 -21.66 21.01
C VAL A 56 7.68 -20.63 21.29
N ASP A 57 8.89 -20.89 20.81
CA ASP A 57 9.96 -19.90 20.88
C ASP A 57 9.57 -18.64 20.07
N PRO A 58 9.81 -17.41 20.58
CA PRO A 58 9.44 -16.17 19.89
C PRO A 58 10.03 -16.05 18.48
N SER A 59 11.20 -16.63 18.22
CA SER A 59 11.84 -16.61 16.88
C SER A 59 11.05 -17.41 15.83
N GLY A 60 10.27 -18.41 16.27
CA GLY A 60 9.42 -19.24 15.41
C GLY A 60 7.95 -18.80 15.34
N GLU A 61 7.51 -17.94 16.27
CA GLU A 61 6.10 -17.58 16.44
C GLU A 61 5.47 -17.02 15.16
N ILE A 62 6.13 -16.05 14.51
CA ILE A 62 5.64 -15.42 13.27
C ILE A 62 5.52 -16.45 12.14
N SER A 63 6.50 -17.35 12.02
CA SER A 63 6.50 -18.40 10.99
C SER A 63 5.32 -19.37 11.18
N LEU A 64 5.00 -19.70 12.42
CA LEU A 64 3.87 -20.57 12.76
C LEU A 64 2.53 -19.87 12.55
N ILE A 65 2.41 -18.58 12.88
CA ILE A 65 1.22 -17.77 12.57
C ILE A 65 1.01 -17.72 11.06
N HIS A 66 2.07 -17.47 10.29
CA HIS A 66 2.02 -17.43 8.83
C HIS A 66 1.60 -18.78 8.24
N SER A 67 2.16 -19.88 8.77
CA SER A 67 1.79 -21.24 8.39
C SER A 67 0.33 -21.56 8.71
N CYS A 68 -0.17 -21.13 9.87
CA CYS A 68 -1.57 -21.30 10.26
C CYS A 68 -2.54 -20.57 9.32
N MET A 69 -2.21 -19.35 8.90
CA MET A 69 -3.00 -18.61 7.92
C MET A 69 -3.00 -19.29 6.54
N ILE A 70 -1.82 -19.74 6.08
CA ILE A 70 -1.68 -20.46 4.80
C ILE A 70 -2.47 -21.76 4.78
N ALA A 71 -2.42 -22.53 5.88
CA ALA A 71 -3.13 -23.79 6.04
C ALA A 71 -4.65 -23.62 5.93
N ASP A 72 -5.18 -22.46 6.32
CA ASP A 72 -6.60 -22.13 6.20
C ASP A 72 -6.98 -21.53 4.83
N GLY A 73 -6.01 -21.43 3.92
CA GLY A 73 -6.21 -20.94 2.56
C GLY A 73 -5.97 -19.44 2.38
N PHE A 74 -5.53 -18.71 3.41
CA PHE A 74 -5.15 -17.30 3.25
C PHE A 74 -3.76 -17.15 2.62
N ARG A 75 -3.52 -16.04 1.92
CA ARG A 75 -2.23 -15.68 1.33
C ARG A 75 -1.88 -14.24 1.71
N TRP A 76 -0.62 -13.99 2.05
CA TRP A 76 -0.08 -12.66 2.32
C TRP A 76 0.45 -12.06 1.03
N GLN A 77 -0.33 -11.19 0.40
CA GLN A 77 0.04 -10.60 -0.89
C GLN A 77 -0.66 -9.26 -1.12
N VAL A 78 -0.09 -8.45 -2.00
CA VAL A 78 -0.78 -7.31 -2.61
C VAL A 78 -1.63 -7.86 -3.74
N TYR A 79 -2.93 -7.61 -3.71
CA TYR A 79 -3.82 -8.16 -4.72
C TYR A 79 -3.76 -7.36 -6.03
N PRO A 80 -3.91 -8.01 -7.21
CA PRO A 80 -3.83 -7.33 -8.50
C PRO A 80 -4.79 -6.14 -8.65
N GLU A 81 -5.99 -6.20 -8.08
CA GLU A 81 -6.93 -5.07 -8.15
C GLU A 81 -6.44 -3.84 -7.39
N ASP A 82 -5.86 -4.01 -6.19
CA ASP A 82 -5.29 -2.90 -5.42
C ASP A 82 -4.08 -2.29 -6.13
N LYS A 83 -3.22 -3.14 -6.69
CA LYS A 83 -2.10 -2.69 -7.52
C LYS A 83 -2.57 -1.92 -8.76
N LYS A 84 -3.62 -2.41 -9.42
CA LYS A 84 -4.21 -1.76 -10.58
C LYS A 84 -4.81 -0.40 -10.21
N ALA A 85 -5.58 -0.33 -9.12
CA ALA A 85 -6.17 0.92 -8.64
C ALA A 85 -5.10 1.96 -8.27
N TRP A 86 -4.00 1.52 -7.65
CA TRP A 86 -2.85 2.38 -7.38
C TRP A 86 -2.22 2.90 -8.68
N GLN A 87 -2.00 2.02 -9.66
CA GLN A 87 -1.44 2.41 -10.95
C GLN A 87 -2.34 3.40 -11.69
N GLU A 88 -3.64 3.17 -11.73
CA GLU A 88 -4.62 4.09 -12.33
C GLU A 88 -4.57 5.48 -11.68
N LYS A 89 -4.39 5.54 -10.35
CA LYS A 89 -4.23 6.80 -9.63
C LYS A 89 -2.92 7.52 -9.98
N VAL A 90 -1.82 6.78 -10.09
CA VAL A 90 -0.53 7.32 -10.54
C VAL A 90 -0.65 7.90 -11.95
N ASP A 91 -1.20 7.11 -12.88
CA ASP A 91 -1.38 7.51 -14.29
C ASP A 91 -2.28 8.73 -14.42
N ALA A 92 -3.34 8.83 -13.60
CA ALA A 92 -4.23 9.98 -13.57
C ALA A 92 -3.52 11.26 -13.12
N LEU A 93 -2.67 11.18 -12.09
CA LEU A 93 -1.88 12.34 -11.62
C LEU A 93 -0.87 12.79 -12.66
N GLN A 94 -0.18 11.85 -13.30
CA GLN A 94 0.77 12.16 -14.37
C GLN A 94 0.08 12.79 -15.58
N LYS A 95 -1.11 12.30 -15.98
CA LYS A 95 -1.93 12.92 -17.05
C LYS A 95 -2.39 14.34 -16.72
N GLN A 96 -2.54 14.67 -15.44
CA GLN A 96 -2.84 16.02 -14.97
C GLN A 96 -1.60 16.95 -14.96
N GLY A 97 -0.43 16.42 -15.36
CA GLY A 97 0.83 17.16 -15.42
C GLY A 97 1.62 17.16 -14.11
N TYR A 98 1.20 16.40 -13.10
CA TYR A 98 1.96 16.30 -11.85
C TYR A 98 3.25 15.49 -12.04
N GLN A 99 4.35 16.00 -11.52
CA GLN A 99 5.60 15.27 -11.33
C GLN A 99 5.58 14.61 -9.95
N LEU A 100 5.66 13.28 -9.92
CA LEU A 100 5.63 12.50 -8.69
C LEU A 100 7.04 12.33 -8.10
N TYR A 101 7.16 12.42 -6.77
CA TYR A 101 8.41 12.22 -6.03
C TYR A 101 8.23 11.33 -4.80
#